data_AF-R1H861-F1
#
_entry.id   AF-R1H861-F1
#
_cell.length_a   1.000
_cell.length_b   1.000
_cell.length_c   1.000
_cell.angle_alpha   90.00
_cell.angle_beta   90.00
_cell.angle_gamma   90.00
#
_symmetry.space_group_name_H-M   'P 1'
#
loop_
_entity.id
_entity.type
_entity.pdbx_description
1 polymer ?
#
loop_
_entity_poly.entity_id
_entity_poly.type
_entity_poly.pdbx_seq_one_letter_code
_entity_poly.pdbx_strand_id
1 'polypeptide(L)'
;AVRAAAGAAGVPLVLNARVDVFLPPSGIPEPDRTAEAIRRGRAYREAGADCVYPIGMSAADDVGRLVEGVPGPVNGNTGPALDLDTLASLGVARVSYGPRFHRGGLAAMRGALAELRDSLR
;
A
#
# COMPACT_ATOMS: atom_id res chain seq x y z
N ALA A 1 -15.50 11.33 10.02
CA ALA A 1 -16.20 11.95 8.87
C ALA A 1 -16.65 10.91 7.84
N VAL A 2 -15.74 10.21 7.15
CA VAL A 2 -16.11 9.27 6.06
C VAL A 2 -17.06 8.16 6.52
N ARG A 3 -16.81 7.53 7.67
CA ARG A 3 -17.69 6.51 8.26
C ARG A 3 -19.12 7.00 8.48
N ALA A 4 -19.27 8.19 9.05
CA ALA A 4 -20.57 8.81 9.31
C ALA A 4 -21.31 9.14 8.00
N ALA A 5 -20.60 9.66 6.99
CA ALA A 5 -21.16 9.92 5.66
C ALA A 5 -21.64 8.62 4.99
N ALA A 6 -20.88 7.53 5.10
CA ALA A 6 -21.27 6.21 4.60
C ALA A 6 -22.55 5.71 5.27
N GLY A 7 -22.64 5.84 6.60
CA GLY A 7 -23.82 5.47 7.38
C GLY A 7 -25.05 6.28 7.00
N ALA A 8 -24.92 7.61 6.84
CA ALA A 8 -26.01 8.48 6.42
C ALA A 8 -26.52 8.15 5.00
N ALA A 9 -25.63 7.69 4.12
CA ALA A 9 -25.97 7.25 2.76
C ALA A 9 -26.46 5.78 2.69
N GLY A 10 -26.43 5.03 3.80
CA GLY A 10 -26.77 3.60 3.80
C GLY A 10 -25.80 2.72 2.99
N VAL A 11 -24.57 3.17 2.77
CA VAL A 11 -23.58 2.45 1.95
C VAL A 11 -22.56 1.72 2.85
N PRO A 12 -22.41 0.39 2.71
CA PRO A 12 -21.42 -0.37 3.47
C PRO A 12 -20.01 -0.20 2.88
N LEU A 13 -19.38 0.95 3.16
CA LEU A 13 -18.02 1.25 2.68
C LEU A 13 -16.94 0.53 3.50
N VAL A 14 -15.95 -0.04 2.81
CA VAL A 14 -14.67 -0.44 3.39
C VAL A 14 -13.72 0.75 3.41
N LEU A 15 -13.32 1.21 4.59
CA LEU A 15 -12.34 2.29 4.76
C LEU A 15 -10.93 1.73 4.89
N ASN A 16 -10.13 1.96 3.85
CA ASN A 16 -8.72 1.62 3.82
C ASN A 16 -7.86 2.84 4.22
N ALA A 17 -7.46 2.92 5.48
CA ALA A 17 -6.68 4.03 6.02
C ALA A 17 -5.20 3.87 5.66
N ARG A 18 -4.70 4.81 4.86
CA ARG A 18 -3.33 4.79 4.35
C ARG A 18 -2.36 5.47 5.31
N VAL A 19 -1.17 4.89 5.44
CA VAL A 19 -0.06 5.38 6.27
C VAL A 19 1.17 5.58 5.39
N ASP A 20 1.66 6.82 5.29
CA ASP A 20 2.68 7.22 4.31
C ASP A 20 4.11 7.30 4.89
N VAL A 21 4.37 6.65 6.03
CA VAL A 21 5.65 6.78 6.75
C VAL A 21 6.85 6.20 5.99
N PHE A 22 6.63 5.33 5.00
CA PHE A 22 7.66 4.76 4.13
C PHE A 22 7.88 5.55 2.84
N LEU A 23 7.09 6.60 2.58
CA LEU A 23 7.27 7.45 1.41
C LEU A 23 8.15 8.67 1.74
N PRO A 24 9.02 9.11 0.81
CA PRO A 24 9.76 10.35 0.98
C PRO A 24 8.90 11.61 0.76
N PRO A 25 9.14 12.71 1.49
CA PRO A 25 9.81 12.76 2.80
C PRO A 25 8.80 12.47 3.91
N SER A 26 9.01 11.40 4.69
CA SER A 26 8.14 11.13 5.86
C SER A 26 8.55 11.93 7.10
N GLY A 27 9.79 12.41 7.17
CA GLY A 27 10.36 13.04 8.36
C GLY A 27 10.63 12.06 9.50
N ILE A 28 10.49 10.75 9.27
CA ILE A 28 10.66 9.70 10.27
C ILE A 28 11.92 8.90 9.96
N PRO A 29 12.84 8.75 10.94
CA PRO A 29 14.01 7.88 10.79
C PRO A 29 13.60 6.47 10.38
N GLU A 30 14.35 5.87 9.47
CA GLU A 30 14.02 4.54 8.93
C GLU A 30 13.75 3.47 10.00
N PRO A 31 14.54 3.35 11.08
CA PRO A 31 14.30 2.36 12.14
C PRO A 31 12.95 2.52 12.87
N ASP A 32 12.39 3.74 12.87
CA ASP A 32 11.17 4.07 13.62
C ASP A 32 9.89 3.94 12.78
N ARG A 33 10.02 3.78 11.46
CA ARG A 33 8.87 3.82 10.53
C ARG A 33 7.86 2.71 10.80
N THR A 34 8.31 1.49 11.09
CA THR A 34 7.42 0.36 11.37
C THR A 34 6.66 0.56 12.68
N ALA A 35 7.34 1.04 13.73
CA ALA A 35 6.70 1.35 15.00
C ALA A 35 5.66 2.47 14.85
N GLU A 36 5.99 3.53 14.10
CA GLU A 36 5.03 4.59 13.81
C GLU A 36 3.86 4.09 12.95
N ALA A 37 4.11 3.23 11.96
CA ALA A 37 3.05 2.65 11.14
C ALA A 37 2.05 1.85 11.97
N ILE A 38 2.56 1.04 12.91
CA ILE A 38 1.73 0.28 13.86
C ILE A 38 0.93 1.24 14.74
N ARG A 39 1.57 2.26 15.32
CA ARG A 39 0.91 3.25 16.20
C ARG A 39 -0.23 3.96 15.47
N ARG A 40 0.01 4.45 14.26
CA ARG A 40 -1.03 5.08 13.42
C ARG A 40 -2.10 4.08 13.00
N GLY A 41 -1.71 2.87 12.61
CA GLY A 41 -2.63 1.80 12.21
C GLY A 41 -3.64 1.46 13.29
N ARG A 42 -3.19 1.28 14.55
CA ARG A 42 -4.07 1.06 15.70
C ARG A 42 -5.03 2.22 15.92
N ALA A 43 -4.52 3.45 15.93
CA ALA A 43 -5.36 4.64 16.07
C ALA A 43 -6.41 4.76 14.95
N TYR A 44 -6.06 4.40 13.71
CA TYR A 44 -7.00 4.42 12.59
C TYR A 44 -8.06 3.34 12.71
N ARG A 45 -7.71 2.16 13.23
CA ARG A 45 -8.68 1.08 13.52
C ARG A 45 -9.65 1.48 14.62
N GLU A 46 -9.17 2.11 15.70
CA GLU A 46 -10.01 2.68 16.75
C GLU A 46 -10.95 3.77 16.21
N ALA A 47 -10.49 4.57 15.24
CA ALA A 47 -11.32 5.55 14.54
C ALA A 47 -12.31 4.95 13.52
N GLY A 48 -12.32 3.62 13.36
CA GLY A 48 -13.27 2.89 12.52
C GLY A 48 -12.83 2.67 11.08
N ALA A 49 -11.54 2.78 10.75
CA ALA A 49 -11.00 2.24 9.50
C ALA A 49 -11.16 0.72 9.48
N ASP A 50 -11.46 0.09 8.34
CA ASP A 50 -11.63 -1.38 8.24
C ASP A 50 -10.33 -2.09 7.86
N CYS A 51 -9.44 -1.38 7.15
CA CYS A 51 -8.16 -1.88 6.66
C CYS A 51 -7.10 -0.79 6.80
N VAL A 52 -5.85 -1.19 7.04
CA VAL A 52 -4.69 -0.28 7.12
C VAL A 52 -3.74 -0.54 5.96
N TYR A 53 -3.18 0.52 5.39
CA TYR A 53 -2.30 0.46 4.23
C TYR A 53 -0.98 1.24 4.42
N PRO A 54 0.10 0.58 4.87
CA PRO A 54 1.47 1.15 4.95
C PRO A 54 2.12 1.26 3.56
N ILE A 55 1.73 2.25 2.76
CA ILE A 55 2.23 2.32 1.38
C ILE A 55 3.77 2.46 1.35
N GLY A 56 4.40 1.74 0.42
CA GLY A 56 5.86 1.83 0.21
C GLY A 56 6.69 0.97 1.16
N MET A 57 6.05 0.22 2.07
CA MET A 57 6.73 -0.83 2.85
C MET A 57 7.22 -1.95 1.93
N SER A 58 8.49 -2.34 2.05
CA SER A 58 9.15 -3.29 1.13
C SER A 58 9.87 -4.46 1.80
N ALA A 59 10.03 -4.46 3.12
CA ALA A 59 10.70 -5.52 3.87
C ALA A 59 9.69 -6.51 4.45
N ALA A 60 9.91 -7.80 4.27
CA ALA A 60 9.05 -8.88 4.79
C ALA A 60 8.90 -8.84 6.31
N ASP A 61 10.00 -8.62 7.03
CA ASP A 61 9.98 -8.53 8.50
C ASP A 61 9.11 -7.37 8.99
N ASP A 62 9.16 -6.22 8.32
CA ASP A 62 8.33 -5.07 8.66
C ASP A 62 6.84 -5.32 8.37
N VAL A 63 6.54 -6.02 7.27
CA VAL A 63 5.17 -6.44 6.95
C VAL A 63 4.64 -7.40 8.02
N GLY A 64 5.42 -8.41 8.41
CA GLY A 64 5.04 -9.34 9.48
C GLY A 64 4.76 -8.62 10.80
N ARG A 65 5.69 -7.77 11.23
CA ARG A 65 5.53 -6.93 12.44
C ARG A 65 4.29 -6.05 12.39
N LEU A 66 3.95 -5.51 11.22
CA LEU A 66 2.75 -4.70 11.07
C LEU A 66 1.47 -5.53 11.14
N VAL A 67 1.42 -6.69 10.48
CA VAL A 67 0.24 -7.58 10.51
C VAL A 67 -0.02 -8.07 11.94
N GLU A 68 1.03 -8.46 12.67
CA GLU A 68 0.91 -8.79 14.11
C GLU A 68 0.53 -7.56 14.95
N GLY A 69 1.07 -6.40 14.58
CA GLY A 69 0.95 -5.16 15.31
C GLY A 69 -0.36 -4.40 15.09
N VAL A 70 -1.15 -4.70 14.07
CA VAL A 70 -2.38 -3.96 13.75
C VAL A 70 -3.57 -4.92 13.74
N PRO A 71 -4.56 -4.75 14.63
CA PRO A 71 -5.73 -5.62 14.64
C PRO A 71 -6.55 -5.49 13.34
N GLY A 72 -6.67 -6.58 12.57
CA GLY A 72 -7.52 -6.65 11.38
C GLY A 72 -6.77 -6.53 10.05
N PRO A 73 -7.50 -6.36 8.92
CA PRO A 73 -6.94 -6.44 7.58
C PRO A 73 -5.84 -5.41 7.29
N VAL A 74 -4.72 -5.87 6.76
CA VAL A 74 -3.64 -5.02 6.22
C VAL A 74 -3.59 -5.14 4.69
N ASN A 75 -3.40 -4.00 4.01
CA ASN A 75 -3.16 -3.92 2.58
C ASN A 75 -1.66 -3.76 2.29
N GLY A 76 -1.13 -4.51 1.34
CA GLY A 76 0.28 -4.48 0.95
C GLY A 76 0.51 -4.12 -0.52
N ASN A 77 1.79 -3.93 -0.87
CA ASN A 77 2.26 -3.82 -2.23
C ASN A 77 3.22 -4.97 -2.52
N THR A 78 3.11 -5.59 -3.69
CA THR A 78 4.15 -6.51 -4.15
C THR A 78 5.44 -5.75 -4.45
N GLY A 79 6.58 -6.40 -4.30
CA GLY A 79 7.91 -5.85 -4.56
C GLY A 79 8.93 -6.95 -4.77
N PRO A 80 10.22 -6.60 -4.98
CA PRO A 80 11.27 -7.59 -5.23
C PRO A 80 11.38 -8.70 -4.16
N ALA A 81 11.12 -8.36 -2.89
CA ALA A 81 11.14 -9.29 -1.75
C ALA A 81 9.74 -9.67 -1.24
N LEU A 82 8.68 -9.22 -1.92
CA LEU A 82 7.28 -9.37 -1.48
C LEU A 82 6.43 -9.79 -2.67
N ASP A 83 6.48 -11.06 -3.06
CA ASP A 83 5.51 -11.61 -4.01
C ASP A 83 4.16 -11.89 -3.33
N LEU A 84 3.17 -12.38 -4.09
CA LEU A 84 1.84 -12.64 -3.55
C LEU A 84 1.84 -13.75 -2.49
N ASP A 85 2.64 -14.79 -2.69
CA ASP A 85 2.71 -15.92 -1.77
C ASP A 85 3.37 -15.52 -0.44
N THR A 86 4.42 -14.69 -0.51
CA THR A 86 5.07 -14.08 0.66
C THR A 86 4.12 -13.16 1.41
N LEU A 87 3.40 -12.27 0.71
CA LEU A 87 2.41 -11.40 1.35
C LEU A 87 1.28 -12.21 2.00
N ALA A 88 0.79 -13.25 1.33
CA ALA A 88 -0.25 -14.12 1.85
C ALA A 88 0.23 -14.90 3.09
N SER A 89 1.46 -15.43 3.09
CA SER A 89 2.02 -16.15 4.23
C SER A 89 2.26 -15.25 5.45
N LEU A 90 2.54 -13.96 5.22
CA LEU A 90 2.63 -12.94 6.27
C LEU A 90 1.26 -12.44 6.77
N GLY A 91 0.15 -12.91 6.20
CA GLY A 91 -1.21 -12.55 6.63
C GLY A 91 -1.76 -11.24 6.04
N VAL A 92 -1.17 -10.73 4.95
CA VAL A 92 -1.71 -9.57 4.23
C VAL A 92 -3.05 -9.95 3.58
N ALA A 93 -4.08 -9.17 3.87
CA ALA A 93 -5.46 -9.47 3.45
C ALA A 93 -5.84 -8.84 2.11
N ARG A 94 -5.09 -7.84 1.64
CA ARG A 94 -5.34 -7.12 0.38
C ARG A 94 -4.03 -6.72 -0.27
N VAL A 95 -3.95 -6.78 -1.59
CA VAL A 95 -2.77 -6.32 -2.34
C VAL A 95 -3.20 -5.25 -3.34
N SER A 96 -2.47 -4.13 -3.36
CA SER A 96 -2.68 -3.02 -4.28
C SER A 96 -1.47 -2.82 -5.19
N TYR A 97 -1.70 -2.47 -6.46
CA TYR A 97 -0.63 -2.31 -7.46
C TYR A 97 -0.34 -0.84 -7.82
N GLY A 98 -1.14 0.10 -7.31
CA GLY A 98 -0.97 1.53 -7.55
C GLY A 98 -0.81 1.85 -9.05
N PRO A 99 0.16 2.69 -9.44
CA PRO A 99 0.36 3.09 -10.83
C PRO A 99 1.14 2.08 -11.67
N ARG A 100 1.47 0.87 -11.15
CA ARG A 100 2.41 -0.07 -11.80
C ARG A 100 2.01 -0.40 -13.22
N PHE A 101 0.77 -0.84 -13.43
CA PHE A 101 0.30 -1.26 -14.76
C PHE A 101 0.19 -0.08 -15.73
N HIS A 102 -0.26 1.08 -15.26
CA HIS A 102 -0.26 2.31 -16.05
C HIS A 102 1.16 2.72 -16.49
N ARG A 103 2.13 2.71 -15.57
CA ARG A 103 3.54 3.01 -15.88
C ARG A 103 4.14 1.99 -16.84
N GLY A 104 3.82 0.71 -16.66
CA GLY A 104 4.23 -0.37 -17.55
C GLY A 104 3.70 -0.16 -18.98
N GLY A 105 2.42 0.14 -19.13
CA GLY A 105 1.81 0.47 -20.43
C GLY A 105 2.47 1.68 -21.10
N LEU A 106 2.68 2.76 -20.36
CA LEU A 106 3.37 3.94 -20.89
C LEU A 106 4.83 3.67 -21.27
N ALA A 107 5.53 2.80 -20.53
CA ALA A 107 6.90 2.41 -20.87
C ALA A 107 6.94 1.59 -22.17
N ALA A 108 6.04 0.62 -22.34
CA ALA A 108 5.92 -0.17 -23.56
C ALA A 108 5.60 0.71 -24.78
N MET A 109 4.64 1.62 -24.65
CA MET A 109 4.29 2.57 -25.71
C MET A 109 5.48 3.47 -26.10
N ARG A 110 6.24 3.97 -25.11
CA ARG A 110 7.46 4.74 -25.39
C ARG A 110 8.52 3.93 -26.12
N GLY A 111 8.68 2.65 -25.79
CA GLY A 111 9.59 1.74 -26.49
C GLY A 111 9.22 1.60 -27.96
N ALA A 112 7.96 1.27 -28.26
CA ALA A 112 7.47 1.12 -29.63
C ALA A 112 7.63 2.42 -30.47
N LEU A 113 7.37 3.59 -29.87
CA LEU A 113 7.57 4.88 -30.55
C LEU A 113 9.04 5.19 -30.83
N ALA A 114 9.95 4.76 -29.94
CA ALA A 114 11.39 4.91 -30.16
C ALA A 114 11.86 4.03 -31.32
N GLU A 115 11.40 2.78 -31.39
CA GLU A 115 11.68 1.86 -32.50
C GLU A 115 11.19 2.43 -33.83
N LEU A 116 9.96 2.94 -33.89
CA LEU A 116 9.41 3.59 -35.09
C LEU A 116 10.21 4.82 -35.52
N ARG A 117 10.62 5.67 -34.56
CA ARG A 117 11.46 6.84 -34.88
C ARG A 117 12.80 6.41 -35.47
N ASP A 118 13.40 5.36 -34.92
CA ASP A 118 14.72 4.91 -35.32
C ASP A 118 14.68 4.17 -36.68
N SER A 119 13.54 3.54 -37.05
CA SER A 119 13.34 2.94 -38.38
C SER A 119 13.11 3.95 -39.52
N LEU A 120 12.88 5.22 -39.19
CA LEU A 120 12.70 6.31 -40.16
C LEU A 120 14.03 7.01 -40.52
N ARG A 121 15.15 6.56 -39.96
CA ARG A 121 16.50 7.05 -40.25
C ARG A 121 17.22 6.11 -41.20
#